data_AF-A0AB37X5Z9-F1
#
_entry.id   AF-A0AB37X5Z9-F1
#
_cell.length_a   1.000
_cell.length_b   1.000
_cell.length_c   1.000
_cell.angle_alpha   90.00
_cell.angle_beta   90.00
_cell.angle_gamma   90.00
#
_symmetry.space_group_name_H-M   'P 1'
#
loop_
_entity.id
_entity.type
_entity.pdbx_description
1 polymer ?
#
loop_
_entity_poly.entity_id
_entity_poly.type
_entity_poly.pdbx_seq_one_letter_code
_entity_poly.pdbx_strand_id
1 'polypeptide(L)'
;WTHLPLRRAYLRLERLFKDGTLFCFLDPALTAPGSVPRDGNRLEGGLNAALKRMLVNHRGLPEAHMRRACEWHCYMNSAKPDPALILEQHGQDAKTGTNHDNNDDEPMSQPILGTGTDWNEFHTAARYPNTTD
;
A
#
# COMPACT_ATOMS: atom_id res chain seq x y z
N TRP A 1 -20.07 35.78 -27.36
CA TRP A 1 -19.07 35.11 -26.51
C TRP A 1 -19.78 34.01 -25.75
N THR A 2 -19.92 32.84 -26.35
CA THR A 2 -20.80 31.78 -25.84
C THR A 2 -20.17 30.43 -26.16
N HIS A 3 -20.33 29.45 -25.26
CA HIS A 3 -19.75 28.10 -25.29
C HIS A 3 -18.29 27.93 -24.81
N LEU A 4 -17.86 28.73 -23.83
CA LEU A 4 -16.56 28.52 -23.15
C LEU A 4 -16.34 27.07 -22.66
N PRO A 5 -17.33 26.37 -22.04
CA PRO A 5 -17.15 24.98 -21.63
C PRO A 5 -16.88 24.03 -22.80
N LEU A 6 -17.60 24.19 -23.92
CA LEU A 6 -17.48 23.32 -25.09
C LEU A 6 -16.14 23.53 -25.79
N ARG A 7 -15.68 24.79 -25.89
CA ARG A 7 -14.36 25.10 -26.45
C ARG A 7 -13.22 24.56 -25.58
N ARG A 8 -13.34 24.64 -24.24
CA ARG A 8 -12.39 24.03 -23.32
C ARG A 8 -12.33 22.51 -23.47
N ALA A 9 -13.50 21.86 -23.59
CA ALA A 9 -13.57 20.42 -23.81
C ALA A 9 -12.92 20.02 -25.14
N TYR A 10 -13.24 20.73 -26.24
CA TYR A 10 -12.65 20.50 -27.55
C TYR A 10 -11.13 20.65 -27.53
N LEU A 11 -10.61 21.77 -27.02
CA LEU A 11 -9.16 22.01 -26.95
C LEU A 11 -8.45 20.98 -26.08
N ARG A 12 -9.11 20.48 -25.03
CA ARG A 12 -8.57 19.40 -24.21
C ARG A 12 -8.50 18.08 -24.96
N LEU A 13 -9.55 17.71 -25.70
CA LEU A 13 -9.53 16.51 -26.54
C LEU A 13 -8.47 16.61 -27.64
N GLU A 14 -8.38 17.77 -28.31
CA GLU A 14 -7.37 18.03 -29.34
C GLU A 14 -5.95 17.90 -28.78
N ARG A 15 -5.70 18.46 -27.60
CA ARG A 15 -4.42 18.31 -26.91
C ARG A 15 -4.13 16.85 -26.58
N LEU A 16 -5.07 16.12 -25.97
CA LEU A 16 -4.88 14.72 -25.60
C LEU A 16 -4.62 13.82 -26.82
N PHE A 17 -5.26 14.13 -27.96
CA PHE A 17 -5.00 13.47 -29.23
C PHE A 17 -3.58 13.76 -29.75
N LYS A 18 -3.16 15.03 -29.75
CA LYS A 18 -1.80 15.44 -30.16
C LYS A 18 -0.72 14.86 -29.26
N ASP A 19 -1.00 14.75 -27.96
CA ASP A 19 -0.11 14.16 -26.95
C ASP A 19 -0.08 12.61 -27.04
N GLY A 20 -0.82 12.00 -27.97
CA GLY A 20 -0.84 10.55 -28.19
C GLY A 20 -1.49 9.75 -27.05
N THR A 21 -2.29 10.40 -26.21
CA THR A 21 -2.92 9.79 -25.02
C THR A 21 -4.32 9.23 -25.28
N LEU A 22 -4.99 9.67 -26.35
CA LEU A 22 -6.25 9.10 -26.80
C LEU A 22 -5.99 8.01 -27.83
N PHE A 23 -6.78 6.93 -27.76
CA PHE A 23 -6.76 5.83 -28.73
C PHE A 23 -5.40 5.12 -28.89
N CYS A 24 -4.56 5.10 -27.85
CA CYS A 24 -3.25 4.43 -27.87
C CYS A 24 -3.30 2.96 -28.28
N PHE A 25 -4.44 2.29 -28.03
CA PHE A 25 -4.68 0.90 -28.42
C PHE A 25 -4.75 0.68 -29.95
N LEU A 26 -4.84 1.75 -30.75
CA LEU A 26 -4.75 1.72 -32.21
C LEU A 26 -3.32 1.91 -32.71
N ASP A 27 -2.39 2.36 -31.87
CA ASP A 27 -1.00 2.57 -32.25
C ASP A 27 -0.27 1.21 -32.33
N PRO A 28 0.21 0.78 -33.51
CA PRO A 28 0.92 -0.48 -33.66
C PRO A 28 2.21 -0.55 -32.84
N ALA A 29 2.89 0.60 -32.63
CA ALA A 29 4.13 0.65 -31.86
C ALA A 29 3.88 0.39 -30.37
N LEU A 30 2.78 0.89 -29.82
CA LEU A 30 2.38 0.67 -28.42
C LEU A 30 1.76 -0.71 -28.19
N THR A 31 1.21 -1.32 -29.24
CA THR A 31 0.58 -2.64 -29.20
C THR A 31 1.55 -3.78 -29.53
N ALA A 32 2.76 -3.47 -30.02
CA ALA A 32 3.82 -4.45 -30.29
C ALA A 32 4.15 -5.39 -29.11
N PRO A 33 4.26 -4.95 -27.84
CA PRO A 33 4.50 -5.84 -26.71
C PRO A 33 3.27 -6.64 -26.27
N GLY A 34 2.08 -6.32 -26.77
CA GLY A 34 0.83 -7.01 -26.42
C GLY A 34 -0.40 -6.11 -26.51
N SER A 35 -1.58 -6.70 -26.30
CA SER A 35 -2.86 -5.98 -26.33
C SER A 35 -2.90 -4.90 -25.25
N VAL A 36 -2.92 -3.63 -25.67
CA VAL A 36 -3.09 -2.48 -24.78
C VAL A 36 -4.57 -2.38 -24.39
N PRO A 37 -4.91 -2.38 -23.09
CA PRO A 37 -6.29 -2.20 -22.66
C PRO A 37 -6.87 -0.90 -23.20
N ARG A 38 -8.11 -0.96 -23.70
CA ARG A 38 -8.82 0.22 -24.24
C ARG A 38 -8.92 1.36 -23.22
N ASP A 39 -9.05 1.00 -21.94
CA ASP A 39 -9.31 1.93 -20.84
C ASP A 39 -8.34 1.68 -19.66
N GLY A 40 -7.99 2.76 -18.94
CA GLY A 40 -7.22 2.69 -17.68
C GLY A 40 -7.95 2.04 -16.50
N ASN A 41 -9.16 1.53 -16.72
CA ASN A 41 -10.01 0.94 -15.69
C ASN A 41 -9.38 -0.29 -15.02
N ARG A 42 -8.47 -1.01 -15.70
CA ARG A 42 -7.70 -2.11 -15.10
C ARG A 42 -6.73 -1.62 -14.01
N LEU A 43 -6.17 -0.42 -14.14
CA LEU A 43 -5.30 0.16 -13.13
C LEU A 43 -6.12 0.80 -12.01
N GLU A 44 -7.13 1.60 -12.37
CA GLU A 44 -7.93 2.34 -11.39
C GLU A 44 -8.90 1.45 -10.60
N GLY A 45 -9.59 0.53 -11.27
CA GLY A 45 -10.51 -0.43 -10.66
C GLY A 45 -9.82 -1.69 -10.12
N GLY A 46 -8.59 -1.97 -10.57
CA GLY A 46 -7.78 -3.09 -10.09
C GLY A 46 -6.82 -2.67 -8.99
N LEU A 47 -5.58 -2.40 -9.38
CA LEU A 47 -4.46 -2.22 -8.45
C LEU A 47 -4.67 -1.00 -7.53
N ASN A 48 -5.10 0.15 -8.05
CA ASN A 48 -5.33 1.35 -7.23
C ASN A 48 -6.49 1.16 -6.24
N ALA A 49 -7.57 0.47 -6.64
CA ALA A 49 -8.66 0.15 -5.73
C ALA A 49 -8.20 -0.75 -4.59
N ALA A 50 -7.35 -1.74 -4.88
CA ALA A 50 -6.78 -2.61 -3.86
C ALA A 50 -5.83 -1.87 -2.91
N LEU A 51 -4.98 -0.97 -3.42
CA LEU A 51 -4.12 -0.12 -2.59
C LEU A 51 -4.94 0.82 -1.70
N LYS A 52 -5.98 1.46 -2.25
CA LYS A 52 -6.90 2.29 -1.47
C LYS A 52 -7.54 1.48 -0.33
N ARG A 53 -7.97 0.23 -0.60
CA ARG A 53 -8.50 -0.67 0.44
C ARG A 53 -7.45 -1.02 1.49
N MET A 54 -6.20 -1.28 1.12
CA MET A 54 -5.14 -1.53 2.10
C MET A 54 -4.96 -0.36 3.05
N LEU A 55 -4.88 0.86 2.52
CA LEU A 55 -4.74 2.06 3.35
C LEU A 55 -5.94 2.26 4.29
N VAL A 56 -7.15 1.93 3.85
CA VAL A 56 -8.36 1.97 4.68
C VAL A 56 -8.31 0.90 5.77
N ASN A 57 -7.97 -0.34 5.41
CA ASN A 57 -7.95 -1.48 6.34
C ASN A 57 -6.84 -1.38 7.39
N HIS A 58 -5.74 -0.73 7.06
CA HIS A 58 -4.59 -0.52 7.95
C HIS A 58 -4.56 0.90 8.56
N ARG A 59 -5.67 1.63 8.49
CA ARG A 59 -5.77 2.98 9.05
C ARG A 59 -5.52 2.95 10.56
N GLY A 60 -4.71 3.88 11.04
CA GLY A 60 -4.35 3.99 12.46
C GLY A 60 -3.09 3.22 12.85
N LEU A 61 -2.51 2.45 11.92
CA LEU A 61 -1.19 1.85 12.09
C LEU A 61 -0.08 2.84 11.67
N PRO A 62 1.18 2.61 12.08
CA PRO A 62 2.30 3.45 11.67
C PRO A 62 2.41 3.56 10.15
N GLU A 63 2.83 4.72 9.64
CA GLU A 63 2.96 4.97 8.21
C GLU A 63 3.87 3.92 7.54
N ALA A 64 4.96 3.54 8.21
CA ALA A 64 5.88 2.52 7.74
C ALA A 64 5.17 1.16 7.51
N HIS A 65 4.23 0.79 8.39
CA HIS A 65 3.43 -0.43 8.25
C HIS A 65 2.49 -0.33 7.04
N MET A 66 1.74 0.77 6.94
CA MET A 66 0.81 0.99 5.83
C MET A 66 1.52 0.97 4.48
N ARG A 67 2.69 1.61 4.40
CA ARG A 67 3.55 1.61 3.22
C ARG A 67 4.03 0.19 2.88
N ARG A 68 4.54 -0.55 3.87
CA ARG A 68 5.00 -1.94 3.70
C ARG A 68 3.87 -2.86 3.20
N ALA A 69 2.65 -2.68 3.70
CA ALA A 69 1.48 -3.42 3.23
C ALA A 69 1.19 -3.15 1.75
N CYS A 70 1.20 -1.88 1.34
CA CYS A 70 1.06 -1.51 -0.08
C CYS A 70 2.19 -2.06 -0.96
N GLU A 71 3.44 -1.95 -0.50
CA GLU A 71 4.61 -2.51 -1.19
C GLU A 71 4.48 -4.03 -1.39
N TRP A 72 4.04 -4.74 -0.35
CA TRP A 72 3.78 -6.17 -0.41
C TRP A 72 2.73 -6.52 -1.47
N HIS A 73 1.63 -5.76 -1.52
CA HIS A 73 0.59 -5.99 -2.53
C HIS A 73 1.10 -5.72 -3.96
N CYS A 74 1.86 -4.64 -4.17
CA CYS A 74 2.51 -4.38 -5.45
C CYS A 74 3.46 -5.52 -5.84
N TYR A 75 4.26 -6.01 -4.89
CA TYR A 75 5.19 -7.11 -5.10
C TYR A 75 4.48 -8.39 -5.55
N MET A 76 3.43 -8.80 -4.83
CA MET A 76 2.65 -10.00 -5.14
C MET A 76 1.93 -9.94 -6.50
N ASN A 77 1.67 -8.74 -7.03
CA ASN A 77 1.06 -8.54 -8.35
C ASN A 77 2.08 -8.25 -9.46
N SER A 78 3.38 -8.37 -9.18
CA SER A 78 4.44 -8.27 -10.19
C SER A 78 4.49 -9.51 -11.10
N ALA A 79 5.28 -9.45 -12.17
CA ALA A 79 5.33 -10.54 -13.16
C ALA A 79 5.86 -11.88 -12.59
N LYS A 80 6.71 -11.84 -11.56
CA LYS A 80 7.35 -13.02 -10.94
C LYS A 80 7.60 -12.77 -9.44
N PRO A 81 6.56 -12.81 -8.59
CA PRO A 81 6.75 -12.69 -7.15
C PRO A 81 7.44 -13.96 -6.62
N ASP A 82 8.45 -13.77 -5.79
CA ASP A 82 9.11 -14.81 -5.01
C ASP A 82 9.02 -14.47 -3.51
N PRO A 83 7.87 -14.76 -2.89
CA PRO A 83 7.67 -14.43 -1.48
C PRO A 83 8.65 -15.17 -0.56
N ALA A 84 9.19 -16.33 -0.98
CA ALA A 84 10.12 -17.11 -0.18
C ALA A 84 11.45 -16.37 0.00
N LEU A 85 12.00 -15.80 -1.07
CA LEU A 85 13.24 -15.00 -1.00
C LEU A 85 13.11 -13.80 -0.03
N ILE A 86 11.97 -13.10 -0.07
CA ILE A 86 11.74 -11.96 0.84
C ILE A 86 11.62 -12.41 2.29
N LEU A 87 10.91 -13.52 2.54
CA LEU A 87 10.76 -14.08 3.88
C LEU A 87 12.09 -14.59 4.44
N GLU A 88 12.93 -15.20 3.60
CA GLU A 88 14.29 -15.61 3.98
C GLU A 88 15.17 -14.41 4.34
N GLN A 89 15.10 -13.33 3.56
CA GLN A 89 15.83 -12.09 3.84
C GLN A 89 15.36 -11.42 5.14
N HIS A 90 14.06 -11.33 5.37
CA HIS A 90 13.50 -10.83 6.64
C HIS A 90 13.94 -11.69 7.84
N GLY A 91 13.99 -13.01 7.66
CA GLY A 91 14.48 -13.94 8.67
C GLY A 91 15.98 -13.82 8.96
N GLN A 92 16.78 -13.27 8.04
CA GLN A 92 18.20 -12.97 8.23
C GLN A 92 18.40 -11.61 8.90
N ASP A 93 17.67 -10.59 8.47
CA ASP A 93 17.72 -9.24 9.05
C ASP A 93 17.25 -9.20 10.52
N ALA A 94 16.26 -10.02 10.87
CA ALA A 94 15.83 -10.23 12.26
C ALA A 94 16.92 -10.90 13.13
N LYS A 95 17.85 -11.66 12.53
CA LYS A 95 18.95 -12.33 13.23
C LYS A 95 20.19 -11.44 13.37
N THR A 96 20.37 -10.45 12.50
CA THR A 96 21.47 -9.47 12.58
C THR A 96 21.11 -8.25 13.45
N GLY A 97 19.82 -7.94 13.62
CA GLY A 97 19.34 -6.87 14.51
C GLY A 97 19.56 -7.10 16.02
N THR A 98 19.98 -8.29 16.45
CA THR A 98 20.33 -8.59 17.85
C THR A 98 21.78 -8.24 18.24
N ASN A 99 22.57 -7.69 17.31
CA ASN A 99 23.94 -7.20 17.57
C ASN A 99 24.07 -5.69 17.32
N HIS A 100 23.05 -4.89 17.62
CA HIS A 100 23.23 -3.44 17.76
C HIS A 100 23.33 -3.06 19.23
N ASP A 101 24.38 -2.31 19.50
CA ASP A 101 24.95 -1.96 20.78
C ASP A 101 23.95 -1.27 21.71
N ASN A 102 24.13 -1.47 23.00
CA ASN A 102 23.41 -0.72 24.03
C ASN A 102 23.86 0.74 23.95
N ASN A 103 22.92 1.67 23.80
CA ASN A 103 22.88 3.01 24.42
C ASN A 103 21.90 3.87 23.61
N ASP A 104 20.82 4.28 24.29
CA ASP A 104 20.13 5.57 24.22
C ASP A 104 18.63 5.35 24.49
N ASP A 105 18.17 6.00 25.55
CA ASP A 105 16.84 5.93 26.16
C ASP A 105 15.71 6.35 25.20
N GLU A 106 15.03 5.39 24.55
CA GLU A 106 13.64 5.52 24.06
C GLU A 106 13.10 4.10 23.74
N PRO A 107 12.06 3.58 24.43
CA PRO A 107 11.56 2.24 24.15
C PRO A 107 10.62 2.25 22.94
N MET A 108 11.16 2.35 21.74
CA MET A 108 10.42 2.06 20.50
C MET A 108 10.71 0.62 20.06
N SER A 109 10.03 -0.33 20.70
CA SER A 109 9.99 -1.71 20.26
C SER A 109 9.39 -1.79 18.86
N GLN A 110 10.11 -2.43 17.94
CA GLN A 110 9.59 -2.79 16.63
C GLN A 110 8.33 -3.67 16.80
N PRO A 111 7.28 -3.49 15.99
CA PRO A 111 6.06 -4.29 16.14
C PRO A 111 6.35 -5.73 15.73
N ILE A 112 6.29 -6.63 16.70
CA ILE A 112 6.32 -8.08 16.50
C ILE A 112 5.02 -8.48 15.80
N LEU A 113 5.13 -9.25 14.72
CA LEU A 113 3.97 -9.76 14.00
C LEU A 113 3.17 -10.68 14.95
N GLY A 114 2.07 -10.14 15.51
CA GLY A 114 1.30 -10.80 16.58
C GLY A 114 0.92 -9.93 17.77
N THR A 115 1.32 -8.65 17.84
CA THR A 115 0.77 -7.70 18.82
C THR A 115 -0.61 -7.21 18.36
N GLY A 116 -1.58 -8.13 18.37
CA GLY A 116 -2.96 -7.75 18.60
C GLY A 116 -3.03 -7.06 19.95
N THR A 117 -3.87 -6.03 20.05
CA THR A 117 -4.34 -5.43 21.29
C THR A 117 -4.41 -6.48 22.40
N ASP A 118 -3.64 -6.32 23.47
CA ASP A 118 -3.74 -7.20 24.63
C ASP A 118 -5.11 -6.96 25.26
N TRP A 119 -5.91 -8.02 25.34
CA TRP A 119 -7.26 -7.99 25.93
C TRP A 119 -7.22 -7.62 27.42
N ASN A 120 -6.06 -7.74 28.08
CA ASN A 120 -5.86 -7.29 29.47
C ASN A 120 -5.74 -5.76 29.63
N GLU A 121 -5.50 -5.00 28.55
CA GLU A 121 -5.25 -3.56 28.63
C GLU A 121 -6.54 -2.75 28.91
N PHE A 122 -7.72 -3.33 28.67
CA PHE A 122 -9.02 -2.69 28.91
C PHE A 122 -9.63 -2.98 30.29
N HIS A 123 -9.07 -3.92 31.05
CA HIS A 123 -9.60 -4.31 32.35
C HIS A 123 -8.49 -4.30 33.40
N THR A 124 -8.15 -3.11 33.90
CA THR A 124 -7.48 -2.99 35.19
C THR A 124 -8.32 -3.77 36.22
N ALA A 125 -7.77 -4.86 36.75
CA ALA A 125 -8.39 -5.54 37.88
C ALA A 125 -8.38 -4.58 39.07
N ALA A 126 -9.48 -3.85 39.27
CA ALA A 126 -9.73 -3.17 40.52
C ALA A 126 -9.71 -4.24 41.62
N ARG A 127 -8.72 -4.17 42.53
CA ARG A 127 -8.76 -4.94 43.78
C ARG A 127 -10.02 -4.52 44.53
N TYR A 128 -11.03 -5.39 44.55
CA TYR A 128 -12.07 -5.32 45.56
C TYR A 128 -11.39 -5.54 46.94
N PRO A 129 -11.60 -4.65 47.93
CA PRO A 129 -10.99 -4.82 49.24
C PRO A 129 -11.84 -5.83 50.02
N ASN A 130 -11.62 -7.11 49.78
CA ASN A 130 -12.11 -8.16 50.68
C ASN A 130 -10.92 -8.97 51.17
N THR A 131 -10.28 -8.47 52.24
CA THR A 131 -9.57 -9.32 53.18
C THR A 131 -10.32 -9.26 54.51
N THR A 132 -10.78 -10.45 54.87
CA THR A 132 -11.39 -10.99 56.08
C THR A 132 -11.00 -10.39 57.43
N ASP A 133 -12.00 -10.22 58.29
CA ASP A 133 -12.21 -11.01 59.52
C ASP A 133 -13.71 -11.37 59.66
#